data_AF-A0A0L7RC75-F1
#
_entry.id   AF-A0A0L7RC75-F1
#
_cell.length_a   1.000
_cell.length_b   1.000
_cell.length_c   1.000
_cell.angle_alpha   90.00
_cell.angle_beta   90.00
_cell.angle_gamma   90.00
#
_symmetry.space_group_name_H-M   'P 1'
#
loop_
_entity.id
_entity.type
_entity.pdbx_description
1 polymer ?
#
loop_
_entity_poly.entity_id
_entity_poly.type
_entity_poly.pdbx_seq_one_letter_code
_entity_poly.pdbx_strand_id
1 'polypeptide(L)'
;MASEIEALLTKLFSINERMSELQPNGAAMLHTMQRHKDILKDYKLEFNKIRNNFAARKDREDLLGSVRKEIDNYKSVSGLNRREMYLKESQHIHNSDRLINDQISIAMETRDHLMTQRQTFKRIQTRLNDISNRFPAVTSLVQRINLRKRRDSLILGLIVGFCTFLMLLYAFH
;
A
#
# COMPACT_ATOMS: atom_id res chain seq x y z
N MET A 1 -4.70 1.84 28.78
CA MET A 1 -5.04 2.28 27.40
C MET A 1 -4.83 3.78 27.16
N ALA A 2 -5.63 4.71 27.69
CA ALA A 2 -5.41 6.15 27.43
C ALA A 2 -4.04 6.66 27.94
N SER A 3 -3.63 6.23 29.14
CA SER A 3 -2.33 6.57 29.74
C SER A 3 -1.13 6.01 28.97
N GLU A 4 -1.25 4.82 28.37
CA GLU A 4 -0.20 4.22 27.55
C GLU A 4 0.02 5.03 26.26
N ILE A 5 -1.06 5.50 25.64
CA ILE A 5 -0.98 6.34 24.43
C ILE A 5 -0.33 7.70 24.77
N GLU A 6 -0.69 8.31 25.90
CA GLU A 6 -0.03 9.55 26.37
C GLU A 6 1.47 9.35 26.62
N ALA A 7 1.86 8.22 27.22
CA ALA A 7 3.26 7.88 27.43
C ALA A 7 4.02 7.71 26.09
N LEU A 8 3.41 7.05 25.10
CA LEU A 8 3.99 6.87 23.76
C LEU A 8 4.10 8.19 22.99
N LEU A 9 3.10 9.08 23.08
CA LEU A 9 3.16 10.42 22.48
C LEU A 9 4.25 11.28 23.13
N THR A 10 4.46 11.14 24.44
CA THR A 10 5.54 11.82 25.17
C THR A 10 6.91 11.29 24.74
N LYS A 11 7.03 9.97 24.53
CA LYS A 11 8.24 9.35 23.98
C LYS A 11 8.54 9.79 22.54
N LEU A 12 7.51 9.89 21.70
CA LEU A 12 7.68 10.40 20.32
C LEU A 12 8.08 11.87 20.32
N PHE A 13 7.52 12.67 21.23
CA PHE A 13 7.94 14.06 21.43
C PHE A 13 9.43 14.16 21.82
N SER A 14 9.90 13.36 22.79
CA SER A 14 11.31 13.40 23.19
C SER A 14 12.27 12.91 22.09
N ILE A 15 11.85 11.95 21.26
CA ILE A 15 12.61 11.54 20.07
C ILE A 15 12.68 12.68 19.05
N ASN A 16 11.58 13.39 18.81
CA ASN A 16 11.55 14.52 17.89
C ASN A 16 12.43 15.68 18.36
N GLU A 17 12.47 15.97 19.67
CA GLU A 17 13.38 16.97 20.24
C GLU A 17 14.85 16.58 20.04
N ARG A 18 15.22 15.32 20.37
CA ARG A 18 16.56 14.80 20.13
C ARG A 18 16.95 14.82 18.65
N MET A 19 15.99 14.60 17.75
CA MET A 19 16.22 14.69 16.32
C MET A 19 16.47 16.15 15.89
N SER A 20 15.78 17.11 16.53
CA SER A 20 15.96 18.55 16.31
C SER A 20 17.31 19.09 16.78
N GLU A 21 17.97 18.41 17.73
CA GLU A 21 19.33 18.71 18.20
C GLU A 21 20.42 18.22 17.24
N LEU A 22 20.11 17.28 16.34
CA LEU A 22 21.07 16.79 15.34
C LEU A 22 21.18 17.79 14.19
N GLN A 23 22.42 18.09 13.80
CA GLN A 23 22.67 18.97 12.66
C GLN A 23 22.22 18.27 11.35
N PRO A 24 21.36 18.90 10.54
CA PRO A 24 20.75 18.22 9.41
C PRO A 24 21.75 18.00 8.27
N ASN A 25 22.05 16.75 7.95
CA ASN A 25 22.89 16.35 6.82
C ASN A 25 22.09 16.33 5.49
N GLY A 26 21.65 17.51 5.04
CA GLY A 26 21.00 17.71 3.75
C GLY A 26 19.47 17.80 3.78
N ALA A 27 18.88 18.14 2.62
CA ALA A 27 17.45 18.46 2.48
C ALA A 27 16.51 17.29 2.83
N ALA A 28 16.92 16.05 2.58
CA ALA A 28 16.14 14.86 2.91
C ALA A 28 15.95 14.67 4.43
N MET A 29 16.98 14.99 5.22
CA MET A 29 16.93 14.89 6.68
C MET A 29 16.03 15.99 7.27
N LEU A 30 16.14 17.22 6.77
CA LEU A 30 15.25 18.34 7.14
C LEU A 30 13.78 18.00 6.91
N HIS A 31 13.45 17.48 5.72
CA HIS A 31 12.08 17.09 5.38
C HIS A 31 11.58 15.95 6.27
N THR A 32 12.43 14.98 6.58
CA THR A 32 12.08 13.87 7.48
C THR A 32 11.79 14.36 8.91
N MET A 33 12.62 15.27 9.43
CA MET A 33 12.42 15.89 10.74
C MET A 33 11.12 16.69 10.81
N GLN A 34 10.85 17.49 9.78
CA GLN A 34 9.60 18.25 9.68
C GLN A 34 8.38 17.32 9.66
N ARG A 35 8.44 16.27 8.84
CA ARG A 35 7.38 15.26 8.77
C ARG A 35 7.12 14.57 10.12
N HIS A 36 8.17 14.28 10.89
CA HIS A 36 8.02 13.70 12.23
C HIS A 36 7.32 14.65 13.22
N LYS A 37 7.54 15.97 13.11
CA LYS A 37 6.83 16.99 13.89
C LYS A 37 5.35 17.06 13.50
N ASP A 38 5.05 17.01 12.21
CA ASP A 38 3.68 17.03 11.69
C ASP A 38 2.90 15.79 12.13
N ILE A 39 3.48 14.59 11.99
CA ILE A 39 2.88 13.33 12.44
C ILE A 39 2.56 13.36 13.95
N LEU A 40 3.48 13.88 14.77
CA LEU A 40 3.24 13.99 16.22
C LEU A 40 2.08 14.95 16.53
N LYS A 41 2.00 16.08 15.82
CA LYS A 41 0.91 17.04 15.98
C LYS A 41 -0.44 16.40 15.63
N ASP A 42 -0.50 15.69 14.51
CA ASP A 42 -1.72 15.01 14.06
C ASP A 42 -2.17 13.96 15.07
N TYR A 43 -1.25 13.14 15.59
CA TYR A 43 -1.60 12.15 16.61
C TYR A 43 -2.09 12.78 17.92
N LYS A 44 -1.51 13.91 18.35
CA LYS A 44 -2.01 14.63 19.54
C LYS A 44 -3.41 15.19 19.32
N LEU A 45 -3.72 15.70 18.13
CA LEU A 45 -5.05 16.22 17.79
C LEU A 45 -6.08 15.10 17.77
N GLU A 46 -5.79 14.01 17.07
CA GLU A 46 -6.71 12.86 16.99
C GLU A 46 -6.91 12.20 18.36
N PHE A 47 -5.86 12.06 19.18
CA PHE A 47 -6.01 11.56 20.55
C PHE A 47 -6.96 12.41 21.40
N ASN A 48 -6.80 13.74 21.37
CA ASN A 48 -7.69 14.64 22.10
C ASN A 48 -9.14 14.59 21.60
N LYS A 49 -9.32 14.53 20.27
CA LYS A 49 -10.64 14.39 19.65
C LYS A 49 -11.34 13.10 20.08
N ILE A 50 -10.62 11.98 20.08
CA ILE A 50 -11.15 10.68 20.54
C ILE A 50 -11.50 10.74 22.02
N ARG A 51 -10.61 11.30 22.86
CA ARG A 51 -10.84 11.45 24.30
C ARG A 51 -12.10 12.28 24.59
N ASN A 52 -12.27 13.41 23.89
CA ASN A 52 -13.44 14.25 24.03
C ASN A 52 -14.72 13.56 23.53
N ASN A 53 -14.63 12.81 22.42
CA ASN A 53 -15.78 12.04 21.92
C ASN A 53 -16.18 10.94 22.89
N PHE A 54 -15.21 10.25 23.49
CA PHE A 54 -15.45 9.24 24.51
C PHE A 54 -16.13 9.83 25.75
N ALA A 55 -15.61 10.95 26.28
CA ALA A 55 -16.22 11.66 27.40
C ALA A 55 -17.66 12.08 27.07
N ALA A 56 -17.89 12.72 25.93
CA ALA A 56 -19.23 13.13 25.51
C ALA A 56 -20.20 11.94 25.34
N ARG A 57 -19.72 10.79 24.84
CA ARG A 57 -20.53 9.57 24.75
C ARG A 57 -20.84 8.98 26.11
N LYS A 58 -19.87 8.97 27.02
CA LYS A 58 -20.04 8.51 28.39
C LYS A 58 -21.05 9.38 29.13
N ASP A 59 -20.91 10.70 29.06
CA ASP A 59 -21.85 11.64 29.70
C ASP A 59 -23.26 11.47 29.11
N ARG A 60 -23.36 11.29 27.79
CA ARG A 60 -24.62 10.97 27.13
C ARG A 60 -25.21 9.63 27.59
N GLU A 61 -24.40 8.61 27.80
CA GLU A 61 -24.84 7.32 28.32
C GLU A 61 -25.30 7.43 29.78
N ASP A 62 -24.57 8.16 30.61
CA ASP A 62 -24.93 8.39 32.01
C ASP A 62 -26.27 9.16 32.11
N LEU A 63 -26.52 10.12 31.21
CA LEU A 63 -27.80 10.85 31.11
C LEU A 63 -28.94 10.00 30.51
N LEU A 64 -28.67 9.23 29.45
CA LEU A 64 -29.69 8.45 28.75
C LEU A 64 -29.96 7.07 29.38
N GLY A 65 -29.08 6.56 30.22
CA GLY A 65 -29.23 5.29 30.90
C GLY A 65 -30.43 5.27 31.84
N SER A 66 -30.70 6.40 32.51
CA SER A 66 -31.90 6.59 33.33
C SER A 66 -33.17 6.61 32.48
N VAL A 67 -33.16 7.41 31.41
CA VAL A 67 -34.31 7.57 30.50
C VAL A 67 -34.63 6.27 29.77
N ARG A 68 -33.61 5.50 29.37
CA ARG A 68 -33.81 4.23 28.68
C ARG A 68 -34.36 3.15 29.60
N LYS A 69 -33.94 3.11 30.87
CA LYS A 69 -34.56 2.25 31.89
C LYS A 69 -36.03 2.61 32.12
N GLU A 70 -36.37 3.89 32.17
CA GLU A 70 -37.75 4.34 32.30
C GLU A 70 -38.60 4.00 31.06
N ILE A 71 -38.06 4.21 29.85
CA ILE A 71 -38.73 3.87 28.59
C ILE A 71 -38.93 2.36 28.45
N ASP A 72 -37.93 1.54 28.80
CA ASP A 72 -38.04 0.08 28.75
C ASP A 72 -39.05 -0.44 29.79
N ASN A 73 -39.10 0.17 30.98
CA ASN A 73 -40.15 -0.11 31.97
C ASN A 73 -41.54 0.33 31.49
N TYR A 74 -41.67 1.43 30.75
CA TYR A 74 -42.96 1.86 30.19
C TYR A 74 -43.40 0.97 29.00
N LYS A 75 -42.44 0.51 28.18
CA LYS A 75 -42.68 -0.41 27.06
C LYS A 75 -43.01 -1.84 27.49
N SER A 76 -42.54 -2.30 28.66
CA SER A 76 -42.89 -3.62 29.19
C SER A 76 -44.32 -3.69 29.72
N VAL A 77 -44.90 -2.55 30.14
CA VAL A 77 -46.24 -2.46 30.74
C VAL A 77 -47.36 -2.34 29.70
N SER A 78 -47.08 -1.86 28.48
CA SER A 78 -48.12 -1.64 27.47
C SER A 78 -47.95 -2.57 26.26
N GLY A 79 -48.99 -3.36 25.95
CA GLY A 79 -49.06 -4.31 24.82
C GLY A 79 -48.90 -3.72 23.40
N LEU A 80 -48.50 -2.46 23.28
CA LEU A 80 -48.07 -1.78 22.04
C LEU A 80 -46.80 -2.40 21.41
N ASN A 81 -46.09 -3.23 22.17
CA ASN A 81 -44.78 -3.80 21.83
C ASN A 81 -44.77 -4.64 20.53
N ARG A 82 -45.88 -5.33 20.20
CA ARG A 82 -45.94 -6.16 18.98
C ARG A 82 -45.97 -5.34 17.69
N ARG A 83 -46.77 -4.27 17.65
CA ARG A 83 -46.96 -3.46 16.43
C ARG A 83 -45.71 -2.64 16.10
N GLU A 84 -45.05 -2.10 17.12
CA GLU A 84 -43.78 -1.38 16.96
C GLU A 84 -42.65 -2.35 16.56
N MET A 85 -42.62 -3.56 17.13
CA MET A 85 -41.70 -4.62 16.71
C MET A 85 -41.87 -4.97 15.24
N TYR A 86 -43.10 -5.19 14.75
CA TYR A 86 -43.36 -5.48 13.33
C TYR A 86 -42.99 -4.32 12.41
N LEU A 87 -43.24 -3.08 12.81
CA LEU A 87 -42.83 -1.89 12.05
C LEU A 87 -41.31 -1.81 11.94
N LYS A 88 -40.60 -2.03 13.04
CA LYS A 88 -39.15 -2.05 13.08
C LYS A 88 -38.58 -3.19 12.23
N GLU A 89 -39.17 -4.38 12.31
CA GLU A 89 -38.82 -5.53 11.48
C GLU A 89 -39.03 -5.24 9.99
N SER A 90 -40.16 -4.64 9.61
CA SER A 90 -40.43 -4.21 8.23
C SER A 90 -39.38 -3.21 7.74
N GLN A 91 -38.96 -2.27 8.58
CA GLN A 91 -37.91 -1.31 8.25
C GLN A 91 -36.53 -1.99 8.11
N HIS A 92 -36.23 -2.98 8.96
CA HIS A 92 -35.02 -3.79 8.82
C HIS A 92 -35.01 -4.63 7.55
N ILE A 93 -36.14 -5.21 7.15
CA ILE A 93 -36.28 -5.95 5.89
C ILE A 93 -36.03 -5.00 4.71
N HIS A 94 -36.65 -3.82 4.71
CA HIS A 94 -36.47 -2.84 3.64
C HIS A 94 -35.03 -2.34 3.52
N ASN A 95 -34.37 -2.10 4.65
CA ASN A 95 -32.95 -1.76 4.64
C ASN A 95 -32.08 -2.92 4.17
N SER A 96 -32.41 -4.16 4.55
CA SER A 96 -31.67 -5.35 4.12
C SER A 96 -31.82 -5.57 2.62
N ASP A 97 -33.00 -5.35 2.06
CA ASP A 97 -33.26 -5.44 0.63
C ASP A 97 -32.40 -4.43 -0.16
N ARG A 98 -32.29 -3.19 0.31
CA ARG A 98 -31.37 -2.20 -0.29
C ARG A 98 -29.92 -2.64 -0.24
N LEU A 99 -29.44 -3.13 0.90
CA LEU A 99 -28.07 -3.62 1.04
C LEU A 99 -27.78 -4.82 0.14
N ILE A 100 -28.75 -5.70 -0.06
CA ILE A 100 -28.64 -6.84 -0.97
C ILE A 100 -28.53 -6.34 -2.42
N ASN A 101 -29.36 -5.37 -2.82
CA ASN A 101 -29.28 -4.77 -4.15
C ASN A 101 -27.91 -4.11 -4.40
N ASP A 102 -27.37 -3.39 -3.41
CA ASP A 102 -26.02 -2.83 -3.49
C ASP A 102 -24.95 -3.92 -3.64
N GLN A 103 -25.05 -5.00 -2.87
CA GLN A 103 -24.13 -6.14 -2.97
C GLN A 103 -24.21 -6.84 -4.33
N ILE A 104 -25.42 -6.99 -4.89
CA ILE A 104 -25.62 -7.53 -6.24
C ILE A 104 -24.95 -6.62 -7.26
N SER A 105 -25.12 -5.30 -7.15
CA SER A 105 -24.47 -4.33 -8.03
C SER A 105 -22.95 -4.43 -7.97
N ILE A 106 -22.37 -4.46 -6.76
CA ILE A 106 -20.92 -4.61 -6.55
C ILE A 106 -20.42 -5.95 -7.12
N ALA A 107 -21.16 -7.04 -6.93
CA ALA A 107 -20.81 -8.35 -7.47
C ALA A 107 -20.83 -8.35 -9.02
N MET A 108 -21.82 -7.69 -9.62
CA MET A 108 -21.92 -7.54 -11.09
C MET A 108 -20.77 -6.71 -11.65
N GLU A 109 -20.45 -5.59 -11.02
CA GLU A 109 -19.32 -4.72 -11.38
C GLU A 109 -17.99 -5.48 -11.24
N THR A 110 -17.80 -6.22 -10.14
CA THR A 110 -16.62 -7.06 -9.91
C THR A 110 -16.48 -8.13 -10.99
N ARG A 111 -17.58 -8.79 -11.36
CA ARG A 111 -17.59 -9.78 -12.44
C ARG A 111 -17.17 -9.17 -13.78
N ASP A 112 -17.62 -7.95 -14.08
CA ASP A 112 -17.26 -7.27 -15.32
C ASP A 112 -15.78 -6.82 -15.32
N HIS A 113 -15.28 -6.32 -14.19
CA HIS A 113 -13.86 -6.04 -14.00
C HIS A 113 -12.99 -7.28 -14.19
N LEU A 114 -13.37 -8.42 -13.62
CA LEU A 114 -12.65 -9.69 -13.79
C LEU A 114 -12.66 -10.16 -15.26
N MET A 115 -13.79 -9.98 -15.95
CA MET A 115 -13.88 -10.30 -17.38
C MET A 115 -12.94 -9.42 -18.21
N THR A 116 -12.90 -8.11 -17.92
CA THR A 116 -12.00 -7.16 -18.58
C THR A 116 -10.53 -7.47 -18.27
N GLN A 117 -10.20 -7.76 -17.01
CA GLN A 117 -8.86 -8.19 -16.60
C GLN A 117 -8.43 -9.45 -17.34
N ARG A 118 -9.32 -10.44 -17.50
CA ARG A 118 -9.04 -11.66 -18.28
C ARG A 118 -8.67 -11.33 -19.73
N GLN A 119 -9.37 -10.39 -20.37
CA GLN A 119 -9.02 -9.96 -21.73
C GLN A 119 -7.64 -9.29 -21.77
N THR A 120 -7.31 -8.47 -20.78
CA THR A 120 -5.98 -7.85 -20.64
C THR A 120 -4.89 -8.91 -20.47
N PHE A 121 -5.10 -9.93 -19.61
CA PHE A 121 -4.15 -11.03 -19.45
C PHE A 121 -3.97 -11.83 -20.74
N LYS A 122 -5.03 -12.06 -21.53
CA LYS A 122 -4.88 -12.67 -22.86
C LYS A 122 -3.99 -11.82 -23.77
N ARG A 123 -4.14 -10.49 -23.76
CA ARG A 123 -3.28 -9.58 -24.54
C ARG A 123 -1.83 -9.59 -24.05
N ILE A 124 -1.62 -9.71 -22.74
CA ILE A 124 -0.26 -9.87 -22.17
C ILE A 124 0.34 -11.19 -22.63
N GLN A 125 -0.42 -12.29 -22.57
CA GLN A 125 0.03 -13.59 -23.03
C GLN A 125 0.41 -13.59 -24.51
N THR A 126 -0.38 -12.95 -25.39
CA THR A 126 -0.02 -12.82 -26.81
C THR A 126 1.27 -12.02 -26.99
N ARG A 127 1.42 -10.89 -26.29
CA ARG A 127 2.65 -10.09 -26.34
C ARG A 127 3.87 -10.85 -25.81
N LEU A 128 3.71 -11.64 -24.76
CA LEU A 128 4.79 -12.49 -24.22
C LEU A 128 5.17 -13.58 -25.22
N ASN A 129 4.20 -14.20 -25.90
CA ASN A 129 4.48 -15.13 -26.99
C ASN A 129 5.21 -14.44 -28.15
N ASP A 130 4.82 -13.22 -28.52
CA ASP A 130 5.53 -12.45 -29.56
C ASP A 130 6.97 -12.13 -29.16
N ILE A 131 7.20 -11.76 -27.90
CA ILE A 131 8.55 -11.55 -27.35
C ILE A 131 9.34 -12.85 -27.34
N SER A 132 8.73 -13.95 -26.89
CA SER A 132 9.34 -15.29 -26.87
C SER A 132 9.78 -15.71 -28.28
N ASN A 133 8.95 -15.46 -29.29
CA ASN A 133 9.28 -15.73 -30.69
C ASN A 133 10.41 -14.84 -31.24
N ARG A 134 10.56 -13.61 -30.74
CA ARG A 134 11.64 -12.68 -31.15
C ARG A 134 12.93 -12.84 -30.34
N PHE A 135 12.88 -13.45 -29.17
CA PHE A 135 14.03 -13.65 -28.29
C PHE A 135 15.16 -14.47 -28.97
N PRO A 136 14.88 -15.58 -29.69
CA PRO A 136 15.89 -16.31 -30.48
C PRO A 136 16.58 -15.41 -31.52
N ALA A 137 15.83 -14.54 -32.20
CA ALA A 137 16.40 -13.63 -33.20
C ALA A 137 17.39 -12.63 -32.55
N VAL A 138 17.06 -12.09 -31.37
CA VAL A 138 17.98 -11.23 -30.61
C VAL A 138 19.23 -12.00 -30.17
N THR A 139 19.08 -13.23 -29.65
CA THR A 139 20.26 -14.04 -29.26
C THR A 139 21.16 -14.36 -30.45
N SER A 140 20.59 -14.59 -31.64
CA SER A 140 21.36 -14.82 -32.86
C SER A 140 22.14 -13.58 -33.31
N LEU A 141 21.57 -12.38 -33.14
CA LEU A 141 22.23 -11.11 -33.44
C LEU A 141 23.38 -10.84 -32.45
N VAL A 142 23.15 -11.08 -31.16
CA VAL A 142 24.17 -10.97 -30.10
C VAL A 142 25.31 -11.96 -30.36
N GLN A 143 25.02 -13.20 -30.74
CA GLN A 143 26.04 -14.18 -31.11
C GLN A 143 26.87 -13.72 -32.33
N ARG A 144 26.22 -13.20 -33.38
CA ARG A 144 26.92 -12.67 -34.57
C ARG A 144 27.84 -11.50 -34.23
N ILE A 145 27.40 -10.60 -33.34
CA ILE A 145 28.22 -9.47 -32.85
C ILE A 145 29.45 -10.00 -32.08
N ASN A 146 29.25 -10.93 -31.16
CA ASN A 146 30.35 -11.52 -30.38
C ASN A 146 31.35 -12.28 -31.27
N LEU A 147 30.89 -12.97 -32.32
CA LEU A 147 31.77 -13.65 -33.27
C LEU A 147 32.66 -12.67 -34.05
N ARG A 148 32.12 -11.53 -34.51
CA ARG A 148 32.91 -10.50 -35.20
C ARG A 148 33.98 -9.91 -34.26
N LYS A 149 33.59 -9.56 -33.03
CA LYS A 149 34.51 -9.04 -32.01
C LYS A 149 35.63 -10.04 -31.67
N ARG A 150 35.32 -11.35 -31.63
CA ARG A 150 36.30 -12.41 -31.37
C ARG A 150 37.28 -12.59 -32.54
N ARG A 151 36.81 -12.49 -33.79
CA ARG A 151 37.68 -12.52 -34.98
C ARG A 151 38.65 -11.35 -35.00
N ASP A 152 38.17 -10.14 -34.75
CA ASP A 152 39.02 -8.93 -34.74
C ASP A 152 40.08 -9.02 -33.64
N SER A 153 39.71 -9.50 -32.44
CA SER A 153 40.66 -9.72 -31.34
C SER A 153 41.71 -10.80 -31.66
N LEU A 154 41.36 -11.84 -32.40
CA LEU A 154 42.27 -12.91 -32.76
C LEU A 154 43.29 -12.45 -33.82
N ILE A 155 42.83 -11.68 -34.81
CA ILE A 155 43.71 -11.07 -35.83
C ILE A 155 44.70 -10.12 -35.17
N LEU A 156 44.22 -9.25 -34.27
CA LEU A 156 45.07 -8.28 -33.58
C LEU A 156 46.10 -8.98 -32.67
N GLY A 157 45.68 -10.02 -31.96
CA GLY A 157 46.59 -10.86 -31.15
C GLY A 157 47.67 -11.56 -31.97
N LEU A 158 47.33 -12.10 -33.15
CA LEU A 158 48.30 -12.72 -34.05
C LEU A 158 49.34 -11.72 -34.58
N ILE A 159 48.90 -10.53 -34.99
CA ILE A 159 49.81 -9.48 -35.50
C ILE A 159 50.80 -9.06 -34.42
N VAL A 160 50.30 -8.79 -33.20
CA VAL A 160 51.16 -8.39 -32.08
C VAL A 160 52.13 -9.52 -31.73
N GLY A 161 51.66 -10.76 -31.61
CA GLY A 161 52.51 -11.91 -31.30
C GLY A 161 53.60 -12.17 -32.35
N PHE A 162 53.26 -12.04 -33.63
CA PHE A 162 54.21 -12.19 -34.73
C PHE A 162 55.27 -11.08 -34.72
N CYS A 163 54.86 -9.81 -34.54
CA CYS A 163 55.79 -8.69 -34.42
C CYS A 163 56.74 -8.85 -33.22
N THR A 164 56.24 -9.28 -32.07
CA THR A 164 57.09 -9.52 -30.89
C THR A 164 58.05 -10.69 -31.09
N PHE A 165 57.64 -11.73 -31.81
CA PHE A 165 58.50 -12.87 -32.13
C PHE A 165 59.64 -12.49 -33.08
N LEU A 166 59.36 -11.71 -34.13
CA LEU A 166 60.39 -11.21 -35.04
C LEU A 166 61.40 -10.28 -34.34
N MET A 167 60.92 -9.39 -33.46
CA MET A 167 61.78 -8.54 -32.63
C MET A 167 62.71 -9.36 -31.75
N LEU A 168 62.21 -10.43 -31.11
CA LEU A 168 63.05 -11.32 -30.30
C LEU A 168 64.08 -12.08 -31.12
N LEU A 169 63.70 -12.61 -32.30
CA LEU A 169 64.66 -13.25 -33.19
C LEU A 169 65.77 -12.31 -33.64
N TYR A 170 65.44 -11.05 -33.94
CA TYR A 170 66.44 -10.04 -34.29
C TYR A 170 67.31 -9.60 -33.10
N ALA A 171 66.80 -9.67 -31.87
CA ALA A 171 67.59 -9.33 -30.69
C ALA A 171 68.54 -10.46 -30.24
N PHE A 172 68.18 -11.73 -30.53
CA PHE A 172 68.95 -12.92 -30.16
C PHE A 172 69.83 -13.49 -31.28
N HIS A 173 69.77 -12.91 -32.49
CA HIS A 173 70.66 -13.19 -33.63
C HIS A 173 71.44 -11.93 -33.99
#